data_AF-A0A1Y4EZ43-F1
#
_entry.id   AF-A0A1Y4EZ43-F1
#
_cell.length_a   1.000
_cell.length_b   1.000
_cell.length_c   1.000
_cell.angle_alpha   90.00
_cell.angle_beta   90.00
_cell.angle_gamma   90.00
#
_symmetry.space_group_name_H-M   'P 1'
#
loop_
_entity.id
_entity.type
_entity.pdbx_description
1 polymer ?
#
loop_
_entity_poly.entity_id
_entity_poly.type
_entity_poly.pdbx_seq_one_letter_code
_entity_poly.pdbx_strand_id
1 'polypeptide(L)'
;MDIQYSKKRESFQKAQQLYEQYYVSNDENLFEQLLVLTDSIYGKQVRNLLKQNGCFNEESEHTALQEARLAIWQQVRKCRENGTPDPDFIRYCKGIYYHKGMDAVRTQNTYRRRFSDNSGRAPVSFDAPLQEGGKNLGDTIEDVRNSLESGIALDEQRWVFNSLFILYCQCLANGKAEPPRELALFYARIFPHVVEVIPEEKMASAKWAFEHMKGKTVQKLGEKSEAEMRELIDQTLRWHENFWLQLEKTICAGDEKTLLKDVIYTDVYGKNKIEDWSESMHRTVVKEVVKNVMKDSRLVESAVEYISDRDKIYCLIKGGRDR
;
A
#
# COMPACT_ATOMS: atom_id res chain seq x y z
N MET A 1 22.75 21.10 15.34
CA MET A 1 21.31 20.99 15.64
C MET A 1 20.63 22.35 15.69
N ASP A 2 21.35 23.44 15.98
CA ASP A 2 20.75 24.77 16.21
C ASP A 2 20.19 25.50 14.97
N ILE A 3 20.75 25.27 13.78
CA ILE A 3 20.33 25.95 12.54
C ILE A 3 18.91 25.56 12.12
N GLN A 4 18.54 24.29 12.31
CA GLN A 4 17.24 23.76 11.89
C GLN A 4 16.10 24.17 12.84
N TYR A 5 16.42 24.37 14.13
CA TYR A 5 15.49 24.92 15.12
C TYR A 5 15.28 26.44 14.95
N SER A 6 16.33 27.20 14.58
CA SER A 6 16.23 28.64 14.26
C SER A 6 15.26 28.88 13.11
N LYS A 7 15.46 28.16 11.99
CA LYS A 7 14.67 28.34 10.77
C LYS A 7 13.19 28.03 10.96
N LYS A 8 12.86 27.02 11.78
CA LYS A 8 11.48 26.67 12.11
C LYS A 8 10.81 27.73 12.98
N ARG A 9 11.55 28.32 13.92
CA ARG A 9 11.04 29.39 14.79
C ARG A 9 10.76 30.68 14.02
N GLU A 10 11.63 31.01 13.07
CA GLU A 10 11.45 32.13 12.14
C GLU A 10 10.22 31.96 11.23
N SER A 11 10.00 30.78 10.65
CA SER A 11 8.81 30.50 9.84
C SER A 11 7.50 30.64 10.64
N PHE A 12 7.48 30.21 11.90
CA PHE A 12 6.30 30.36 12.77
C PHE A 12 6.03 31.81 13.13
N GLN A 13 7.06 32.58 13.47
CA GLN A 13 6.93 34.02 13.76
C GLN A 13 6.44 34.79 12.54
N LYS A 14 7.02 34.50 11.36
CA LYS A 14 6.60 35.14 10.11
C LYS A 14 5.16 34.79 9.73
N ALA A 15 4.73 33.54 9.95
CA ALA A 15 3.35 33.14 9.71
C ALA A 15 2.37 33.84 10.67
N GLN A 16 2.74 33.98 11.95
CA GLN A 16 1.93 34.70 12.94
C GLN A 16 1.80 36.19 12.58
N GLN A 17 2.88 36.81 12.13
CA GLN A 17 2.87 38.20 11.64
C GLN A 17 1.96 38.36 10.41
N LEU A 18 2.01 37.44 9.45
CA LEU A 18 1.13 37.46 8.27
C LEU A 18 -0.34 37.32 8.66
N TYR A 19 -0.64 36.46 9.65
CA TYR A 19 -1.99 36.34 10.21
C TYR A 19 -2.45 37.64 10.87
N GLU A 20 -1.64 38.25 11.73
CA GLU A 20 -1.99 39.50 12.43
C GLU A 20 -2.19 40.66 11.44
N GLN A 21 -1.33 40.76 10.43
CA GLN A 21 -1.46 41.75 9.37
C GLN A 21 -2.71 41.52 8.53
N TYR A 22 -2.95 40.29 8.09
CA TYR A 22 -4.16 39.93 7.36
C TYR A 22 -5.40 40.22 8.21
N TYR A 23 -5.40 39.85 9.49
CA TYR A 23 -6.51 40.08 10.42
C TYR A 23 -6.97 41.55 10.43
N VAL A 24 -6.02 42.50 10.38
CA VAL A 24 -6.30 43.95 10.35
C VAL A 24 -6.62 44.48 8.95
N SER A 25 -5.85 44.10 7.94
CA SER A 25 -5.91 44.73 6.60
C SER A 25 -6.96 44.10 5.68
N ASN A 26 -7.30 42.83 5.89
CA ASN A 26 -8.08 42.00 4.97
C ASN A 26 -7.52 41.95 3.54
N ASP A 27 -6.20 42.10 3.39
CA ASP A 27 -5.52 41.97 2.11
C ASP A 27 -5.35 40.49 1.73
N GLU A 28 -5.96 40.06 0.63
CA GLU A 28 -5.90 38.69 0.14
C GLU A 28 -4.46 38.24 -0.21
N ASN A 29 -3.56 39.16 -0.58
CA ASN A 29 -2.16 38.80 -0.84
C ASN A 29 -1.44 38.37 0.46
N LEU A 30 -1.77 38.99 1.59
CA LEU A 30 -1.26 38.56 2.90
C LEU A 30 -1.82 37.19 3.29
N PHE A 31 -3.05 36.89 2.89
CA PHE A 31 -3.66 35.59 3.12
C PHE A 31 -3.04 34.48 2.26
N GLU A 32 -2.80 34.72 0.98
CA GLU A 32 -2.09 33.77 0.11
C GLU A 32 -0.69 33.45 0.64
N GLN A 33 0.06 34.48 1.06
CA GLN A 33 1.37 34.30 1.68
C GLN A 33 1.30 33.52 3.00
N LEU A 34 0.26 33.75 3.80
CA LEU A 34 0.00 32.98 5.02
C LEU A 34 -0.23 31.51 4.67
N LEU A 35 -1.08 31.20 3.68
CA LEU A 35 -1.39 29.83 3.26
C LEU A 35 -0.17 29.08 2.74
N VAL A 36 0.63 29.71 1.88
CA VAL A 36 1.89 29.13 1.37
C VAL A 36 2.81 28.78 2.55
N LEU A 37 2.91 29.66 3.54
CA LEU A 37 3.77 29.47 4.69
C LEU A 37 3.22 28.39 5.64
N THR A 38 1.91 28.34 5.90
CA THR A 38 1.30 27.28 6.73
C THR A 38 1.34 25.91 6.07
N ASP A 39 1.19 25.83 4.75
CA ASP A 39 1.37 24.60 3.97
C ASP A 39 2.81 24.11 4.02
N SER A 40 3.78 25.02 3.96
CA SER A 40 5.20 24.65 4.11
C SER A 40 5.51 24.10 5.51
N ILE A 41 4.80 24.58 6.54
CA ILE A 41 4.97 24.16 7.94
C ILE A 41 4.27 22.83 8.22
N TYR A 42 3.03 22.66 7.77
CA TYR A 42 2.15 21.53 8.15
C TYR A 42 1.84 20.55 7.01
N GLY A 43 2.06 20.92 5.75
CA GLY A 43 1.76 20.05 4.61
C GLY A 43 2.51 18.73 4.65
N LYS A 44 3.79 18.74 5.08
CA LYS A 44 4.56 17.50 5.31
C LYS A 44 3.92 16.61 6.38
N GLN A 45 3.30 17.20 7.41
CA GLN A 45 2.60 16.45 8.46
C GLN A 45 1.32 15.80 7.91
N VAL A 46 0.54 16.51 7.09
CA VAL A 46 -0.66 15.94 6.42
C VAL A 46 -0.27 14.84 5.46
N ARG A 47 0.74 15.07 4.61
CA ARG A 47 1.30 14.06 3.72
C ARG A 47 1.72 12.80 4.48
N ASN A 48 2.45 12.97 5.58
CA ASN A 48 2.86 11.85 6.43
C ASN A 48 1.67 11.15 7.09
N LEU A 49 0.62 11.88 7.47
CA LEU A 49 -0.60 11.33 8.07
C LEU A 49 -1.42 10.52 7.06
N LEU A 50 -1.62 11.04 5.86
CA LEU A 50 -2.30 10.34 4.76
C LEU A 50 -1.53 9.10 4.35
N LYS A 51 -0.20 9.23 4.25
CA LYS A 51 0.70 8.08 4.10
C LYS A 51 0.44 7.12 5.26
N GLN A 52 0.57 7.53 6.53
CA GLN A 52 0.32 6.72 7.74
C GLN A 52 -0.92 5.82 7.69
N ASN A 53 -1.98 6.28 7.03
CA ASN A 53 -3.25 5.58 6.94
C ASN A 53 -3.48 4.86 5.58
N GLY A 54 -2.47 4.76 4.72
CA GLY A 54 -2.59 4.13 3.39
C GLY A 54 -3.60 4.84 2.49
N CYS A 55 -3.75 6.15 2.67
CA CYS A 55 -4.75 7.01 2.05
C CYS A 55 -4.10 8.10 1.20
N PHE A 56 -2.82 7.95 0.87
CA PHE A 56 -2.06 8.97 0.15
C PHE A 56 -2.20 8.79 -1.36
N ASN A 57 -2.74 9.81 -2.02
CA ASN A 57 -2.60 10.09 -3.44
C ASN A 57 -2.57 11.63 -3.62
N GLU A 58 -2.15 12.13 -4.77
CA GLU A 58 -2.01 13.58 -4.98
C GLU A 58 -3.35 14.31 -4.78
N GLU A 59 -4.45 13.69 -5.19
CA GLU A 59 -5.80 14.23 -5.05
C GLU A 59 -6.25 14.36 -3.58
N SER A 60 -5.94 13.38 -2.72
CA SER A 60 -6.28 13.40 -1.29
C SER A 60 -5.40 14.34 -0.50
N GLU A 61 -4.11 14.47 -0.85
CA GLU A 61 -3.25 15.52 -0.30
C GLU A 61 -3.79 16.89 -0.71
N HIS A 62 -4.08 17.09 -2.00
CA HIS A 62 -4.65 18.33 -2.50
C HIS A 62 -5.95 18.68 -1.77
N THR A 63 -6.89 17.74 -1.71
CA THR A 63 -8.19 17.92 -1.05
C THR A 63 -8.05 18.26 0.43
N ALA A 64 -7.21 17.52 1.18
CA ALA A 64 -6.98 17.78 2.59
C ALA A 64 -6.35 19.16 2.85
N LEU A 65 -5.43 19.60 1.98
CA LEU A 65 -4.81 20.92 2.07
C LEU A 65 -5.81 22.02 1.71
N GLN A 66 -6.65 21.85 0.68
CA GLN A 66 -7.68 22.83 0.34
C GLN A 66 -8.72 22.97 1.46
N GLU A 67 -9.18 21.86 2.04
CA GLU A 67 -10.08 21.90 3.19
C GLU A 67 -9.45 22.57 4.42
N ALA A 68 -8.15 22.37 4.63
CA ALA A 68 -7.42 23.05 5.70
C ALA A 68 -7.34 24.56 5.45
N ARG A 69 -7.04 24.99 4.21
CA ARG A 69 -7.01 26.42 3.82
C ARG A 69 -8.37 27.09 4.01
N LEU A 70 -9.46 26.42 3.61
CA LEU A 70 -10.83 26.90 3.83
C LEU A 70 -11.16 27.01 5.33
N ALA A 71 -10.77 26.02 6.13
CA ALA A 71 -11.00 26.05 7.57
C ALA A 71 -10.17 27.14 8.28
N ILE A 72 -8.94 27.41 7.81
CA ILE A 72 -8.11 28.54 8.26
C ILE A 72 -8.84 29.85 7.96
N TRP A 73 -9.30 30.05 6.72
CA TRP A 73 -10.05 31.24 6.33
C TRP A 73 -11.29 31.47 7.21
N GLN A 74 -12.09 30.42 7.43
CA GLN A 74 -13.27 30.47 8.30
C GLN A 74 -12.90 30.82 9.74
N GLN A 75 -11.78 30.29 10.25
CA GLN A 75 -11.32 30.61 11.60
C GLN A 75 -10.88 32.07 11.72
N VAL A 76 -10.14 32.61 10.74
CA VAL A 76 -9.76 34.03 10.73
C VAL A 76 -11.00 34.93 10.75
N ARG A 77 -12.03 34.59 9.95
CA ARG A 77 -13.30 35.31 9.96
C ARG A 77 -13.98 35.30 11.32
N LYS A 78 -14.06 34.13 11.98
CA LYS A 78 -14.60 34.01 13.34
C LYS A 78 -13.83 34.85 14.36
N CYS A 79 -12.50 34.86 14.28
CA CYS A 79 -11.68 35.71 15.16
C CYS A 79 -12.01 37.19 14.96
N ARG A 80 -12.21 37.64 13.71
CA ARG A 80 -12.60 39.03 13.41
C ARG A 80 -14.00 39.37 13.91
N GLU A 81 -14.96 38.48 13.72
CA GLU A 81 -16.34 38.63 14.22
C GLU A 81 -16.37 38.73 15.75
N ASN A 82 -15.51 37.98 16.44
CA ASN A 82 -15.35 38.02 17.90
C ASN A 82 -14.45 39.17 18.39
N GLY A 83 -13.81 39.92 17.48
CA GLY A 83 -12.99 41.10 17.79
C GLY A 83 -11.63 40.84 18.44
N THR A 84 -11.25 39.57 18.68
CA THR A 84 -9.99 39.20 19.34
C THR A 84 -9.11 38.34 18.42
N PRO A 85 -7.91 38.81 18.03
CA PRO A 85 -6.95 37.99 17.30
C PRO A 85 -6.39 36.88 18.19
N ASP A 86 -6.10 35.73 17.61
CA ASP A 86 -5.53 34.58 18.31
C ASP A 86 -3.99 34.72 18.40
N PRO A 87 -3.41 34.84 19.61
CA PRO A 87 -1.97 35.02 19.79
C PRO A 87 -1.14 33.79 19.44
N ASP A 88 -1.77 32.62 19.25
CA ASP A 88 -1.10 31.37 18.90
C ASP A 88 -1.77 30.67 17.71
N PHE A 89 -2.35 31.47 16.81
CA PHE A 89 -3.12 31.03 15.65
C PHE A 89 -2.37 29.98 14.82
N ILE A 90 -1.06 30.16 14.60
CA ILE A 90 -0.28 29.21 13.83
C ILE A 90 -0.20 27.85 14.49
N ARG A 91 -0.13 27.75 15.83
CA ARG A 91 -0.21 26.46 16.52
C ARG A 91 -1.63 25.89 16.46
N TYR A 92 -2.65 26.72 16.51
CA TYR A 92 -4.03 26.28 16.28
C TYR A 92 -4.22 25.64 14.90
N CYS A 93 -3.62 26.23 13.85
CA CYS A 93 -3.64 25.68 12.48
C CYS A 93 -3.11 24.24 12.42
N LYS A 94 -2.16 23.84 13.28
CA LYS A 94 -1.70 22.45 13.37
C LYS A 94 -2.86 21.47 13.57
N GLY A 95 -3.81 21.84 14.44
CA GLY A 95 -5.01 21.05 14.70
C GLY A 95 -5.91 20.98 13.47
N ILE A 96 -6.10 22.10 12.77
CA ILE A 96 -6.87 22.16 11.51
C ILE A 96 -6.30 21.18 10.48
N TYR A 97 -5.00 21.27 10.16
CA TYR A 97 -4.36 20.38 9.19
C TYR A 97 -4.46 18.90 9.60
N TYR A 98 -4.28 18.60 10.89
CA TYR A 98 -4.42 17.23 11.40
C TYR A 98 -5.85 16.69 11.22
N HIS A 99 -6.86 17.47 11.61
CA HIS A 99 -8.26 17.05 11.50
C HIS A 99 -8.70 16.91 10.05
N LYS A 100 -8.28 17.81 9.16
CA LYS A 100 -8.60 17.73 7.73
C LYS A 100 -7.89 16.58 7.02
N GLY A 101 -6.65 16.30 7.39
CA GLY A 101 -6.00 15.05 6.97
C GLY A 101 -6.74 13.80 7.48
N MET A 102 -7.22 13.81 8.73
CA MET A 102 -8.02 12.70 9.28
C MET A 102 -9.41 12.57 8.63
N ASP A 103 -10.04 13.66 8.20
CA ASP A 103 -11.32 13.64 7.49
C ASP A 103 -11.16 12.98 6.12
N ALA A 104 -10.10 13.32 5.37
CA ALA A 104 -9.76 12.62 4.13
C ALA A 104 -9.56 11.11 4.36
N VAL A 105 -8.85 10.73 5.44
CA VAL A 105 -8.69 9.32 5.86
C VAL A 105 -10.05 8.67 6.17
N ARG A 106 -10.94 9.36 6.90
CA ARG A 106 -12.27 8.84 7.24
C ARG A 106 -13.15 8.68 6.02
N THR A 107 -13.14 9.62 5.09
CA THR A 107 -13.90 9.56 3.84
C THR A 107 -13.43 8.38 3.01
N GLN A 108 -12.12 8.21 2.85
CA GLN A 108 -11.57 7.09 2.10
C GLN A 108 -11.78 5.74 2.80
N ASN A 109 -11.72 5.69 4.13
CA ASN A 109 -12.05 4.48 4.90
C ASN A 109 -13.55 4.18 4.90
N THR A 110 -14.41 5.20 4.82
CA THR A 110 -15.86 5.04 4.69
C THR A 110 -16.20 4.56 3.28
N TYR A 111 -15.53 5.09 2.26
CA TYR A 111 -15.58 4.59 0.89
C TYR A 111 -15.13 3.12 0.88
N ARG A 112 -13.94 2.81 1.39
CA ARG A 112 -13.44 1.43 1.51
C ARG A 112 -14.40 0.51 2.28
N ARG A 113 -15.05 0.98 3.35
CA ARG A 113 -16.07 0.20 4.10
C ARG A 113 -17.40 0.05 3.36
N ARG A 114 -17.84 1.06 2.60
CA ARG A 114 -19.04 0.98 1.75
C ARG A 114 -18.85 0.03 0.55
N PHE A 115 -17.59 -0.23 0.19
CA PHE A 115 -17.20 -1.13 -0.89
C PHE A 115 -16.45 -2.40 -0.40
N SER A 116 -16.37 -2.63 0.91
CA SER A 116 -15.83 -3.87 1.49
C SER A 116 -16.93 -4.64 2.21
N ASP A 117 -17.37 -5.75 1.62
CA ASP A 117 -18.27 -6.68 2.30
C ASP A 117 -17.49 -7.54 3.30
N ASN A 118 -17.93 -7.56 4.56
CA ASN A 118 -17.83 -8.75 5.42
C ASN A 118 -19.23 -9.42 5.42
N SER A 119 -19.60 -10.01 4.29
CA SER A 119 -20.77 -10.90 4.06
C SER A 119 -22.21 -10.42 4.41
N GLY A 120 -22.71 -9.29 3.87
CA GLY A 120 -24.14 -8.95 4.00
C GLY A 120 -24.62 -7.93 2.97
N ARG A 121 -25.16 -8.37 1.82
CA ARG A 121 -25.59 -7.49 0.72
C ARG A 121 -27.01 -6.94 0.87
N ALA A 122 -27.25 -5.79 0.25
CA ALA A 122 -28.00 -5.77 -1.02
C ALA A 122 -27.17 -4.98 -2.07
N PRO A 123 -27.12 -5.41 -3.35
CA PRO A 123 -26.37 -4.73 -4.38
C PRO A 123 -27.02 -3.37 -4.68
N VAL A 124 -26.23 -2.30 -4.74
CA VAL A 124 -26.73 -1.03 -5.29
C VAL A 124 -27.00 -1.27 -6.77
N SER A 125 -28.27 -1.25 -7.14
CA SER A 125 -28.68 -1.26 -8.55
C SER A 125 -28.07 -0.03 -9.23
N PHE A 126 -27.43 -0.23 -10.38
CA PHE A 126 -26.90 0.84 -11.22
C PHE A 126 -27.99 1.86 -11.65
N ASP A 127 -29.26 1.43 -11.61
CA ASP A 127 -30.43 2.20 -12.03
C ASP A 127 -31.13 2.93 -10.87
N ALA A 128 -30.61 2.87 -9.63
CA ALA A 128 -31.21 3.59 -8.51
C ALA A 128 -30.82 5.08 -8.55
N PRO A 129 -31.78 6.02 -8.50
CA PRO A 129 -31.48 7.44 -8.44
C PRO A 129 -30.84 7.81 -7.10
N LEU A 130 -29.76 8.60 -7.15
CA LEU A 130 -29.12 9.14 -5.95
C LEU A 130 -30.04 10.17 -5.26
N GLN A 131 -29.96 10.27 -3.93
CA GLN A 131 -30.89 11.10 -3.13
C GLN A 131 -30.73 12.62 -3.35
N GLU A 132 -29.71 13.07 -4.08
CA GLU A 132 -29.58 14.46 -4.51
C GLU A 132 -29.12 14.53 -5.97
N GLY A 133 -30.01 15.03 -6.82
CA GLY A 133 -29.78 15.18 -8.26
C GLY A 133 -30.01 13.86 -9.00
N GLY A 134 -31.02 13.81 -9.86
CA GLY A 134 -31.52 12.62 -10.57
C GLY A 134 -30.57 11.96 -11.58
N LYS A 135 -29.26 11.92 -11.30
CA LYS A 135 -28.27 11.08 -11.96
C LYS A 135 -28.21 9.71 -11.26
N ASN A 136 -28.10 8.68 -12.07
CA ASN A 136 -27.91 7.30 -11.63
C ASN A 136 -26.41 7.04 -11.42
N LEU A 137 -26.08 6.01 -10.63
CA LEU A 137 -24.68 5.66 -10.34
C LEU A 137 -23.90 5.29 -11.62
N GLY A 138 -24.59 4.76 -12.64
CA GLY A 138 -24.03 4.49 -13.97
C GLY A 138 -23.49 5.75 -14.67
N ASP A 139 -24.26 6.85 -14.65
CA ASP A 139 -23.88 8.12 -15.33
C ASP A 139 -22.64 8.75 -14.71
N THR A 140 -22.47 8.58 -13.39
CA THR A 140 -21.32 9.12 -12.66
C THR A 140 -20.04 8.32 -12.94
N ILE A 141 -20.16 7.02 -13.19
CA ILE A 141 -19.03 6.14 -13.52
C ILE A 141 -18.59 6.35 -14.98
N GLU A 142 -19.52 6.60 -15.91
CA GLU A 142 -19.19 6.99 -17.29
C GLU A 142 -18.49 8.35 -17.35
N ASP A 143 -18.95 9.36 -16.58
CA ASP A 143 -18.32 10.68 -16.52
C ASP A 143 -16.85 10.62 -16.02
N VAL A 144 -16.54 9.73 -15.05
CA VAL A 144 -15.17 9.52 -14.54
C VAL A 144 -14.31 8.72 -15.52
N ARG A 145 -14.89 7.74 -16.23
CA ARG A 145 -14.18 6.99 -17.28
C ARG A 145 -13.84 7.83 -18.50
N ASN A 146 -14.59 8.90 -18.76
CA ASN A 146 -14.37 9.81 -19.89
C ASN A 146 -13.27 10.87 -19.64
N SER A 147 -12.66 10.92 -18.46
CA SER A 147 -11.41 11.66 -18.25
C SER A 147 -10.22 10.81 -18.71
N LEU A 148 -9.79 11.01 -19.97
CA LEU A 148 -8.73 10.28 -20.65
C LEU A 148 -7.44 10.15 -19.81
N GLU A 149 -7.07 11.19 -19.06
CA GLU A 149 -5.85 11.22 -18.23
C GLU A 149 -5.95 10.34 -16.96
N SER A 150 -7.13 10.24 -16.35
CA SER A 150 -7.34 9.43 -15.14
C SER A 150 -7.41 7.92 -15.42
N GLY A 151 -7.90 7.53 -16.61
CA GLY A 151 -7.87 6.14 -17.08
C GLY A 151 -6.45 5.66 -17.39
N ILE A 152 -5.66 6.51 -18.04
CA ILE A 152 -4.26 6.22 -18.38
C ILE A 152 -3.41 6.03 -17.11
N ALA A 153 -3.53 6.91 -16.11
CA ALA A 153 -2.79 6.80 -14.85
C ALA A 153 -3.14 5.53 -14.04
N LEU A 154 -4.42 5.12 -14.03
CA LEU A 154 -4.84 3.89 -13.36
C LEU A 154 -4.36 2.62 -14.09
N ASP A 155 -4.33 2.64 -15.42
CA ASP A 155 -3.86 1.50 -16.22
C ASP A 155 -2.34 1.38 -16.20
N GLU A 156 -1.60 2.49 -16.18
CA GLU A 156 -0.15 2.49 -15.95
C GLU A 156 0.20 1.99 -14.56
N GLN A 157 -0.51 2.46 -13.53
CA GLN A 157 -0.32 1.97 -12.16
C GLN A 157 -0.60 0.45 -12.05
N ARG A 158 -1.69 -0.04 -12.65
CA ARG A 158 -1.99 -1.48 -12.71
C ARG A 158 -0.91 -2.26 -13.45
N TRP A 159 -0.42 -1.71 -14.56
CA TRP A 159 0.67 -2.32 -15.33
C TRP A 159 1.95 -2.43 -14.52
N VAL A 160 2.35 -1.37 -13.79
CA VAL A 160 3.54 -1.39 -12.92
C VAL A 160 3.39 -2.45 -11.83
N PHE A 161 2.25 -2.49 -11.17
CA PHE A 161 1.97 -3.46 -10.12
C PHE A 161 2.00 -4.90 -10.62
N ASN A 162 1.32 -5.18 -11.73
CA ASN A 162 1.32 -6.50 -12.35
C ASN A 162 2.73 -6.90 -12.81
N SER A 163 3.47 -5.98 -13.43
CA SER A 163 4.84 -6.24 -13.90
C SER A 163 5.78 -6.58 -12.76
N LEU A 164 5.70 -5.87 -11.63
CA LEU A 164 6.51 -6.15 -10.46
C LEU A 164 6.13 -7.43 -9.74
N PHE A 165 4.83 -7.74 -9.69
CA PHE A 165 4.37 -8.99 -9.09
C PHE A 165 4.77 -10.21 -9.93
N ILE A 166 4.67 -10.12 -11.26
CA ILE A 166 5.17 -11.16 -12.18
C ILE A 166 6.68 -11.30 -12.02
N LEU A 167 7.43 -10.19 -12.01
CA LEU A 167 8.88 -10.22 -11.80
C LEU A 167 9.26 -10.83 -10.45
N TYR A 168 8.49 -10.56 -9.40
CA TYR A 168 8.66 -11.18 -8.08
C TYR A 168 8.49 -12.70 -8.15
N CYS A 169 7.44 -13.19 -8.80
CA CYS A 169 7.20 -14.61 -9.00
C CYS A 169 8.28 -15.25 -9.89
N GLN A 170 8.74 -14.56 -10.92
CA GLN A 170 9.85 -15.01 -11.77
C GLN A 170 11.16 -15.11 -10.99
N CYS A 171 11.48 -14.12 -10.15
CA CYS A 171 12.67 -14.16 -9.30
C CYS A 171 12.61 -15.28 -8.26
N LEU A 172 11.42 -15.60 -7.74
CA LEU A 172 11.22 -16.78 -6.90
C LEU A 172 11.42 -18.08 -7.68
N ALA A 173 10.76 -18.22 -8.83
CA ALA A 173 10.76 -19.45 -9.62
C ALA A 173 12.14 -19.78 -10.22
N ASN A 174 12.93 -18.74 -10.50
CA ASN A 174 14.34 -18.84 -10.93
C ASN A 174 15.34 -18.87 -9.76
N GLY A 175 14.85 -18.98 -8.53
CA GLY A 175 15.65 -19.13 -7.34
C GLY A 175 16.59 -20.34 -7.41
N LYS A 176 17.68 -20.26 -6.65
CA LYS A 176 18.62 -21.37 -6.44
C LYS A 176 18.53 -21.93 -5.02
N ALA A 177 17.46 -21.61 -4.30
CA ALA A 177 17.30 -22.08 -2.94
C ALA A 177 16.85 -23.55 -2.96
N GLU A 178 16.76 -24.13 -1.77
CA GLU A 178 16.24 -25.48 -1.63
C GLU A 178 14.71 -25.46 -1.82
N PRO A 179 14.13 -26.44 -2.53
CA PRO A 179 12.71 -26.48 -2.84
C PRO A 179 11.77 -26.23 -1.63
N PRO A 180 12.04 -26.75 -0.42
CA PRO A 180 11.16 -26.51 0.72
C PRO A 180 11.07 -25.03 1.12
N ARG A 181 12.12 -24.24 0.91
CA ARG A 181 12.13 -22.81 1.24
C ARG A 181 11.35 -22.00 0.22
N GLU A 182 11.47 -22.36 -1.05
CA GLU A 182 10.73 -21.72 -2.15
C GLU A 182 9.23 -21.98 -2.02
N LEU A 183 8.86 -23.22 -1.68
CA LEU A 183 7.48 -23.59 -1.35
C LEU A 183 6.94 -22.87 -0.10
N ALA A 184 7.77 -22.68 0.93
CA ALA A 184 7.37 -21.92 2.11
C ALA A 184 6.96 -20.49 1.75
N LEU A 185 7.75 -19.82 0.90
CA LEU A 185 7.45 -18.48 0.44
C LEU A 185 6.18 -18.44 -0.41
N PHE A 186 6.06 -19.35 -1.38
CA PHE A 186 4.90 -19.42 -2.25
C PHE A 186 3.61 -19.59 -1.44
N TYR A 187 3.51 -20.64 -0.62
CA TYR A 187 2.28 -20.95 0.11
C TYR A 187 1.98 -19.98 1.26
N ALA A 188 2.98 -19.36 1.87
CA ALA A 188 2.75 -18.41 2.96
C ALA A 188 2.45 -16.99 2.50
N ARG A 189 2.96 -16.57 1.33
CA ARG A 189 2.91 -15.17 0.90
C ARG A 189 2.38 -14.91 -0.49
N ILE A 190 2.42 -15.85 -1.43
CA ILE A 190 1.95 -15.61 -2.80
C ILE A 190 0.58 -16.22 -2.97
N PHE A 191 0.48 -17.52 -2.71
CA PHE A 191 -0.73 -18.30 -2.96
C PHE A 191 -1.99 -17.73 -2.29
N PRO A 192 -1.95 -17.24 -1.02
CA PRO A 192 -3.12 -16.62 -0.43
C PRO A 192 -3.67 -15.47 -1.27
N HIS A 193 -2.82 -14.63 -1.88
CA HIS A 193 -3.27 -13.44 -2.58
C HIS A 193 -3.80 -13.67 -3.99
N VAL A 194 -3.62 -14.88 -4.53
CA VAL A 194 -4.05 -15.23 -5.90
C VAL A 194 -5.28 -16.13 -5.90
N VAL A 195 -5.71 -16.63 -4.74
CA VAL A 195 -6.93 -17.43 -4.60
C VAL A 195 -8.11 -16.55 -4.13
N GLU A 196 -9.29 -16.77 -4.73
CA GLU A 196 -10.49 -15.96 -4.48
C GLU A 196 -11.05 -16.08 -3.05
N VAL A 197 -10.73 -17.18 -2.33
CA VAL A 197 -11.31 -17.49 -1.02
C VAL A 197 -10.20 -17.67 0.02
N ILE A 198 -9.80 -16.58 0.67
CA ILE A 198 -9.07 -16.63 1.94
C ILE A 198 -10.06 -16.36 3.07
N PRO A 199 -10.21 -17.24 4.08
CA PRO A 199 -10.93 -16.88 5.30
C PRO A 199 -10.29 -15.62 5.93
N GLU A 200 -11.11 -14.61 6.27
CA GLU A 200 -10.68 -13.28 6.77
C GLU A 200 -9.64 -13.33 7.92
N GLU A 201 -9.58 -14.44 8.64
CA GLU A 201 -8.63 -14.69 9.72
C GLU A 201 -7.17 -14.96 9.28
N LYS A 202 -6.85 -15.00 7.98
CA LYS A 202 -5.58 -15.59 7.48
C LYS A 202 -4.86 -14.82 6.35
N MET A 203 -4.74 -13.49 6.46
CA MET A 203 -3.76 -12.72 5.65
C MET A 203 -2.35 -13.31 5.80
N ALA A 204 -1.69 -13.68 4.69
CA ALA A 204 -0.30 -14.17 4.58
C ALA A 204 0.25 -14.81 5.87
N SER A 205 -0.21 -16.02 6.20
CA SER A 205 0.12 -16.67 7.47
C SER A 205 0.80 -18.01 7.25
N ALA A 206 1.96 -18.19 7.87
CA ALA A 206 2.61 -19.49 8.01
C ALA A 206 1.66 -20.55 8.62
N LYS A 207 0.65 -20.14 9.40
CA LYS A 207 -0.39 -21.04 9.92
C LYS A 207 -1.26 -21.60 8.80
N TRP A 208 -1.68 -20.77 7.86
CA TRP A 208 -2.50 -21.22 6.73
C TRP A 208 -1.70 -22.12 5.80
N ALA A 209 -0.47 -21.72 5.48
CA ALA A 209 0.44 -22.49 4.66
C ALA A 209 0.71 -23.88 5.26
N PHE A 210 0.96 -23.96 6.58
CA PHE A 210 1.17 -25.23 7.27
C PHE A 210 -0.04 -26.17 7.15
N GLU A 211 -1.25 -25.69 7.42
CA GLU A 211 -2.47 -26.50 7.26
C GLU A 211 -2.70 -26.90 5.81
N HIS A 212 -2.45 -26.00 4.86
CA HIS A 212 -2.62 -26.27 3.44
C HIS A 212 -1.62 -27.31 2.92
N MET A 213 -0.39 -27.31 3.43
CA MET A 213 0.68 -28.24 3.02
C MET A 213 0.64 -29.60 3.75
N LYS A 214 -0.21 -29.74 4.77
CA LYS A 214 -0.27 -30.93 5.61
C LYS A 214 -0.56 -32.20 4.81
N GLY A 215 0.24 -33.25 5.06
CA GLY A 215 0.09 -34.56 4.42
C GLY A 215 0.44 -34.60 2.93
N LYS A 216 1.04 -33.54 2.38
CA LYS A 216 1.48 -33.48 0.98
C LYS A 216 2.99 -33.61 0.90
N THR A 217 3.47 -34.36 -0.09
CA THR A 217 4.90 -34.49 -0.35
C THR A 217 5.46 -33.23 -1.00
N VAL A 218 6.77 -32.99 -0.87
CA VAL A 218 7.44 -31.85 -1.51
C VAL A 218 7.22 -31.86 -3.01
N GLN A 219 7.26 -33.03 -3.66
CA GLN A 219 6.96 -33.14 -5.10
C GLN A 219 5.53 -32.68 -5.42
N LYS A 220 4.54 -33.15 -4.66
CA LYS A 220 3.14 -32.80 -4.94
C LYS A 220 2.87 -31.32 -4.75
N LEU A 221 3.55 -30.70 -3.79
CA LEU A 221 3.50 -29.26 -3.57
C LEU A 221 4.20 -28.49 -4.70
N GLY A 222 5.34 -28.98 -5.21
CA GLY A 222 6.00 -28.43 -6.39
C GLY A 222 5.11 -28.44 -7.63
N GLU A 223 4.53 -29.60 -7.96
CA GLU A 223 3.64 -29.77 -9.12
C GLU A 223 2.42 -28.85 -9.04
N LYS A 224 1.78 -28.79 -7.86
CA LYS A 224 0.59 -27.95 -7.64
C LYS A 224 0.91 -26.47 -7.70
N SER A 225 1.96 -26.03 -6.99
CA SER A 225 2.35 -24.62 -7.00
C SER A 225 2.74 -24.14 -8.40
N GLU A 226 3.41 -24.95 -9.22
CA GLU A 226 3.68 -24.58 -10.61
C GLU A 226 2.39 -24.43 -11.43
N ALA A 227 1.47 -25.39 -11.32
CA ALA A 227 0.18 -25.29 -12.01
C ALA A 227 -0.60 -24.05 -11.57
N GLU A 228 -0.67 -23.79 -10.26
CA GLU A 228 -1.33 -22.63 -9.66
C GLU A 228 -0.68 -21.30 -10.10
N MET A 229 0.66 -21.21 -10.16
CA MET A 229 1.35 -20.03 -10.69
C MET A 229 1.02 -19.78 -12.17
N ARG A 230 0.94 -20.84 -12.97
CA ARG A 230 0.64 -20.72 -14.41
C ARG A 230 -0.79 -20.34 -14.71
N GLU A 231 -1.73 -20.83 -13.91
CA GLU A 231 -3.15 -20.58 -14.09
C GLU A 231 -3.56 -19.22 -13.52
N LEU A 232 -3.09 -18.87 -12.32
CA LEU A 232 -3.58 -17.72 -11.56
C LEU A 232 -2.71 -16.46 -11.69
N ILE A 233 -1.46 -16.58 -12.13
CA ILE A 233 -0.50 -15.46 -12.19
C ILE A 233 -0.05 -15.19 -13.62
N ASP A 234 0.73 -16.10 -14.21
CA ASP A 234 1.27 -15.94 -15.56
C ASP A 234 1.68 -17.29 -16.15
N GLN A 235 1.23 -17.57 -17.38
CA GLN A 235 1.41 -18.87 -18.05
C GLN A 235 2.88 -19.27 -18.28
N THR A 236 3.81 -18.30 -18.25
CA THR A 236 5.25 -18.50 -18.46
C THR A 236 5.98 -18.93 -17.18
N LEU A 237 5.37 -18.77 -16.00
CA LEU A 237 5.99 -19.13 -14.73
C LEU A 237 6.18 -20.64 -14.61
N ARG A 238 7.42 -21.07 -14.35
CA ARG A 238 7.78 -22.47 -14.07
C ARG A 238 8.90 -22.51 -13.07
N TRP A 239 8.90 -23.51 -12.20
CA TRP A 239 10.05 -23.76 -11.35
C TRP A 239 11.25 -24.08 -12.22
N HIS A 240 12.37 -23.42 -11.94
CA HIS A 240 13.62 -23.66 -12.66
C HIS A 240 14.05 -25.13 -12.54
N GLU A 241 14.74 -25.66 -13.54
CA GLU A 241 15.14 -27.09 -13.60
C GLU A 241 15.87 -27.57 -12.33
N ASN A 242 16.69 -26.68 -11.75
CA ASN A 242 17.39 -26.94 -10.49
C ASN A 242 16.46 -27.22 -9.30
N PHE A 243 15.22 -26.73 -9.29
CA PHE A 243 14.22 -27.08 -8.29
C PHE A 243 13.95 -28.59 -8.34
N TRP A 244 13.62 -29.10 -9.52
CA TRP A 244 13.29 -30.50 -9.76
C TRP A 244 14.51 -31.42 -9.54
N LEU A 245 15.70 -31.01 -9.98
CA LEU A 245 16.94 -31.75 -9.74
C LEU A 245 17.25 -31.89 -8.24
N GLN A 246 16.93 -30.88 -7.44
CA GLN A 246 17.12 -30.94 -5.99
C GLN A 246 16.17 -31.91 -5.29
N LEU A 247 15.00 -32.20 -5.87
CA LEU A 247 14.05 -33.16 -5.29
C LEU A 247 14.57 -34.61 -5.34
N GLU A 248 15.49 -34.92 -6.25
CA GLU A 248 16.14 -36.23 -6.35
C GLU A 248 17.30 -36.42 -5.35
N LYS A 249 17.58 -35.41 -4.50
CA LYS A 249 18.60 -35.53 -3.46
C LYS A 249 18.06 -36.31 -2.27
N THR A 250 18.89 -37.19 -1.70
CA THR A 250 18.59 -37.91 -0.46
C THR A 250 18.76 -37.00 0.75
N ILE A 251 17.81 -37.02 1.66
CA ILE A 251 17.87 -36.34 2.95
C ILE A 251 17.72 -37.36 4.09
N CYS A 252 18.28 -37.03 5.26
CA CYS A 252 18.04 -37.81 6.48
C CYS A 252 16.86 -37.18 7.23
N ALA A 253 15.72 -37.88 7.26
CA ALA A 253 14.57 -37.50 8.06
C ALA A 253 14.50 -38.45 9.26
N GLY A 254 15.19 -38.10 10.35
CA GLY A 254 15.41 -39.03 11.47
C GLY A 254 16.46 -40.09 11.12
N ASP A 255 16.13 -41.37 11.33
CA ASP A 255 17.04 -42.51 11.09
C ASP A 255 16.94 -43.11 9.68
N GLU A 256 15.97 -42.66 8.86
CA GLU A 256 15.75 -43.14 7.50
C GLU A 256 16.26 -42.15 6.44
N LYS A 257 16.87 -42.71 5.39
CA LYS A 257 17.30 -41.96 4.20
C LYS A 257 16.19 -41.99 3.17
N THR A 258 15.61 -40.83 2.88
CA THR A 258 14.52 -40.69 1.90
C THR A 258 14.87 -39.65 0.84
N LEU A 259 14.29 -39.75 -0.35
CA LEU A 259 14.42 -38.70 -1.37
C LEU A 259 13.59 -37.48 -0.95
N LEU A 260 14.09 -36.27 -1.22
CA LEU A 260 13.39 -35.03 -0.86
C LEU A 260 11.99 -34.98 -1.47
N LYS A 261 11.80 -35.53 -2.68
CA LYS A 261 10.51 -35.57 -3.38
C LYS A 261 9.40 -36.31 -2.61
N ASP A 262 9.77 -37.35 -1.87
CA ASP A 262 8.84 -38.24 -1.15
C ASP A 262 8.53 -37.76 0.27
N VAL A 263 9.25 -36.75 0.74
CA VAL A 263 9.12 -36.23 2.10
C VAL A 263 7.80 -35.48 2.26
N ILE A 264 7.03 -35.83 3.29
CA ILE A 264 5.87 -35.04 3.70
C ILE A 264 6.37 -33.74 4.34
N TYR A 265 6.02 -32.61 3.73
CA TYR A 265 6.61 -31.31 4.09
C TYR A 265 6.45 -31.00 5.58
N THR A 266 5.24 -31.14 6.11
CA THR A 266 4.89 -30.75 7.49
C THR A 266 5.43 -31.70 8.55
N ASP A 267 5.86 -32.90 8.17
CA ASP A 267 6.39 -33.90 9.10
C ASP A 267 7.85 -33.61 9.45
N VAL A 268 8.57 -32.97 8.51
CA VAL A 268 9.96 -32.55 8.68
C VAL A 268 10.07 -31.06 9.04
N TYR A 269 9.18 -30.23 8.50
CA TYR A 269 9.25 -28.77 8.66
C TYR A 269 8.03 -28.23 9.39
N GLY A 270 8.25 -27.84 10.65
CA GLY A 270 7.22 -27.20 11.47
C GLY A 270 6.85 -25.79 11.01
N LYS A 271 5.73 -25.29 11.53
CA LYS A 271 5.22 -23.93 11.25
C LYS A 271 6.26 -22.82 11.39
N ASN A 272 7.10 -22.86 12.44
CA ASN A 272 8.13 -21.84 12.67
C ASN A 272 9.15 -21.79 11.53
N LYS A 273 9.49 -22.95 10.93
CA LYS A 273 10.38 -23.01 9.76
C LYS A 273 9.77 -22.37 8.53
N ILE A 274 8.47 -22.56 8.31
CA ILE A 274 7.74 -21.90 7.21
C ILE A 274 7.78 -20.37 7.41
N GLU A 275 7.57 -19.90 8.63
CA GLU A 275 7.63 -18.46 8.95
C GLU A 275 9.04 -17.90 8.66
N ASP A 276 10.08 -18.51 9.23
CA ASP A 276 11.47 -18.11 9.05
C ASP A 276 11.89 -18.14 7.58
N TRP A 277 11.58 -19.22 6.86
CA TRP A 277 11.95 -19.37 5.46
C TRP A 277 11.15 -18.46 4.55
N SER A 278 9.87 -18.24 4.82
CA SER A 278 9.08 -17.28 4.04
C SER A 278 9.66 -15.87 4.16
N GLU A 279 10.05 -15.42 5.35
CA GLU A 279 10.65 -14.10 5.58
C GLU A 279 12.05 -14.00 4.95
N SER A 280 12.90 -15.01 5.18
CA SER A 280 14.26 -15.02 4.63
C SER A 280 14.27 -15.10 3.10
N MET A 281 13.42 -15.97 2.51
CA MET A 281 13.31 -16.09 1.06
C MET A 281 12.73 -14.84 0.45
N HIS A 282 11.72 -14.26 1.09
CA HIS A 282 11.14 -12.99 0.66
C HIS A 282 12.23 -11.92 0.52
N ARG A 283 13.07 -11.71 1.55
CA ARG A 283 14.18 -10.74 1.47
C ARG A 283 15.16 -11.02 0.33
N THR A 284 15.44 -12.29 0.05
CA THR A 284 16.33 -12.70 -1.05
C THR A 284 15.71 -12.40 -2.41
N VAL A 285 14.45 -12.80 -2.62
CA VAL A 285 13.73 -12.56 -3.88
C VAL A 285 13.61 -11.07 -4.16
N VAL A 286 13.31 -10.26 -3.15
CA VAL A 286 13.17 -8.80 -3.26
C VAL A 286 14.46 -8.15 -3.72
N LYS A 287 15.61 -8.55 -3.16
CA LYS A 287 16.91 -8.03 -3.59
C LYS A 287 17.15 -8.34 -5.06
N GLU A 288 16.72 -9.50 -5.54
CA GLU A 288 16.87 -9.88 -6.93
C GLU A 288 15.90 -9.14 -7.85
N VAL A 289 14.65 -8.94 -7.41
CA VAL A 289 13.67 -8.08 -8.10
C VAL A 289 14.23 -6.68 -8.27
N VAL A 290 14.74 -6.05 -7.20
CA VAL A 290 15.32 -4.70 -7.29
C VAL A 290 16.47 -4.65 -8.31
N LYS A 291 17.36 -5.64 -8.33
CA LYS A 291 18.44 -5.69 -9.34
C LYS A 291 17.90 -5.82 -10.76
N ASN A 292 16.81 -6.55 -10.97
CA ASN A 292 16.22 -6.74 -12.29
C ASN A 292 15.38 -5.54 -12.72
N VAL A 293 14.66 -4.90 -11.81
CA VAL A 293 13.97 -3.62 -12.06
C VAL A 293 14.97 -2.57 -12.51
N MET A 294 16.13 -2.46 -11.86
CA MET A 294 17.18 -1.49 -12.22
C MET A 294 17.76 -1.69 -13.64
N LYS A 295 17.46 -2.81 -14.32
CA LYS A 295 17.85 -3.04 -15.72
C LYS A 295 16.79 -2.55 -16.73
N ASP A 296 15.59 -2.22 -16.26
CA ASP A 296 14.47 -1.72 -17.07
C ASP A 296 14.16 -0.26 -16.70
N SER A 297 14.69 0.68 -17.50
CA SER A 297 14.52 2.13 -17.25
C SER A 297 13.06 2.55 -17.19
N ARG A 298 12.20 1.92 -18.01
CA ARG A 298 10.77 2.24 -18.05
C ARG A 298 10.07 1.78 -16.78
N LEU A 299 10.38 0.59 -16.29
CA LEU A 299 9.83 0.07 -15.05
C LEU A 299 10.33 0.85 -13.82
N VAL A 300 11.58 1.33 -13.84
CA VAL A 300 12.12 2.19 -12.77
C VAL A 300 11.39 3.53 -12.71
N GLU A 301 11.26 4.23 -13.84
CA GLU A 301 10.58 5.52 -13.91
C GLU A 301 9.13 5.40 -13.44
N SER A 302 8.42 4.39 -13.96
CA SER A 302 7.02 4.13 -13.60
C SER A 302 6.88 3.64 -12.14
N ALA A 303 7.84 2.88 -11.61
CA ALA A 303 7.83 2.45 -10.21
C ALA A 303 8.05 3.61 -9.23
N VAL A 304 8.92 4.57 -9.57
CA VAL A 304 9.17 5.77 -8.75
C VAL A 304 7.94 6.67 -8.72
N GLU A 305 7.20 6.73 -9.82
CA GLU A 305 5.99 7.54 -9.96
C GLU A 305 4.78 6.91 -9.23
N TYR A 306 4.59 5.59 -9.36
CA TYR A 306 3.35 4.93 -8.94
C TYR A 306 3.44 4.07 -7.66
N ILE A 307 4.64 3.82 -7.12
CA ILE A 307 4.82 2.99 -5.92
C ILE A 307 5.22 3.85 -4.72
N SER A 308 4.28 3.99 -3.79
CA SER A 308 4.54 4.54 -2.48
C SER A 308 5.05 3.45 -1.52
N ASP A 309 5.75 3.85 -0.45
CA ASP A 309 6.26 2.95 0.61
C ASP A 309 5.15 2.17 1.37
N ARG A 310 3.90 2.18 0.89
CA ARG A 310 2.70 1.71 1.59
C ARG A 310 1.73 0.93 0.69
N ASP A 311 2.05 0.76 -0.58
CA ASP A 311 1.24 -0.04 -1.48
C ASP A 311 1.32 -1.51 -1.10
N LYS A 312 0.21 -2.27 -1.25
CA LYS A 312 0.15 -3.69 -0.86
C LYS A 312 1.25 -4.52 -1.51
N ILE A 313 1.68 -4.16 -2.73
CA ILE A 313 2.82 -4.78 -3.42
C ILE A 313 4.15 -4.34 -2.81
N TYR A 314 4.31 -3.07 -2.42
CA TYR A 314 5.45 -2.63 -1.61
C TYR A 314 5.49 -3.32 -0.23
N CYS A 315 4.35 -3.60 0.41
CA CYS A 315 4.30 -4.41 1.64
C CYS A 315 4.57 -5.91 1.39
N LEU A 316 4.18 -6.42 0.22
CA LEU A 316 4.54 -7.76 -0.28
C LEU A 316 6.02 -7.89 -0.66
N ILE A 317 6.69 -6.78 -1.04
CA ILE A 317 8.08 -6.68 -1.46
C ILE A 317 9.01 -6.20 -0.33
N LYS A 318 8.58 -5.43 0.66
CA LYS A 318 9.45 -4.98 1.77
C LYS A 318 9.30 -5.81 3.04
N GLY A 319 8.31 -6.71 3.07
CA GLY A 319 7.98 -7.51 4.23
C GLY A 319 7.12 -6.68 5.16
N GLY A 320 5.84 -7.04 5.28
CA GLY A 320 4.93 -6.39 6.19
C GLY A 320 5.47 -6.43 7.63
N ARG A 321 5.90 -5.26 8.12
CA ARG A 321 5.59 -4.63 9.42
C ARG A 321 6.62 -3.55 9.71
N ASP A 322 6.20 -2.30 9.68
CA ASP A 322 6.66 -1.38 10.71
C ASP A 322 5.70 -1.55 11.90
N ARG A 323 6.26 -1.92 13.04
CA ARG A 323 5.59 -1.85 14.35
C ARG A 323 5.33 -0.40 14.74
#